data_AF-A0A7V8JAY1-F1
#
_entry.id   AF-A0A7V8JAY1-F1
#
_cell.length_a   1.000
_cell.length_b   1.000
_cell.length_c   1.000
_cell.angle_alpha   90.00
_cell.angle_beta   90.00
_cell.angle_gamma   90.00
#
_symmetry.space_group_name_H-M   'P 1'
#
loop_
_entity.id
_entity.type
_entity.pdbx_description
1 polymer ?
#
loop_
_entity_poly.entity_id
_entity_poly.type
_entity_poly.pdbx_seq_one_letter_code
_entity_poly.pdbx_strand_id
1 'polypeptide(L)'
;MSNVVADHLVLLDHLRSILVAVGEAEQVPEESHALFLERFDELRASLPIDPIESQYLGQDLLCQIMQRYPQIAHLVPRDLLWFFAGDCLHYMPDEEIDLYQALEERRFEAEQNDEPFDWNQEKQLLALSAQDSKH
;
A
#
# COMPACT_ATOMS: atom_id res chain seq x y z
N MET A 1 2.30 17.76 -3.06
CA MET A 1 1.92 16.90 -1.92
C MET A 1 0.47 16.42 -1.93
N SER A 2 -0.50 17.14 -2.53
CA SER A 2 -1.94 16.79 -2.43
C SER A 2 -2.42 15.56 -3.23
N ASN A 3 -1.68 15.09 -4.26
CA ASN A 3 -2.09 13.90 -5.04
C ASN A 3 -1.77 12.57 -4.37
N VAL A 4 -0.61 12.46 -3.69
CA VAL A 4 -0.15 11.18 -3.12
C VAL A 4 -1.16 10.65 -2.10
N VAL A 5 -1.58 11.44 -1.13
CA VAL A 5 -2.55 10.98 -0.12
C VAL A 5 -3.89 10.60 -0.75
N ALA A 6 -4.35 11.34 -1.77
CA ALA A 6 -5.59 11.01 -2.47
C ALA A 6 -5.50 9.66 -3.20
N ASP A 7 -4.39 9.38 -3.87
CA ASP A 7 -4.16 8.10 -4.55
C ASP A 7 -4.14 6.93 -3.56
N HIS A 8 -3.49 7.11 -2.40
CA HIS A 8 -3.43 6.07 -1.36
C HIS A 8 -4.79 5.85 -0.67
N LEU A 9 -5.62 6.89 -0.55
CA LEU A 9 -7.00 6.74 -0.06
C LEU A 9 -7.83 5.85 -1.00
N VAL A 10 -7.66 5.97 -2.32
CA VAL A 10 -8.32 5.08 -3.30
C VAL A 10 -7.89 3.63 -3.10
N LEU A 11 -6.60 3.40 -2.86
CA LEU A 11 -6.07 2.06 -2.59
C LEU A 11 -6.61 1.50 -1.25
N LEU A 12 -6.72 2.33 -0.22
CA LEU A 12 -7.33 1.94 1.06
C LEU A 12 -8.82 1.60 0.89
N ASP A 13 -9.57 2.37 0.10
CA ASP A 13 -10.97 2.09 -0.25
C ASP A 13 -11.15 0.74 -0.95
N HIS A 14 -10.26 0.44 -1.90
CA HIS A 14 -10.25 -0.84 -2.57
C HIS A 14 -9.97 -1.98 -1.59
N LEU A 15 -8.95 -1.84 -0.75
CA LEU A 15 -8.59 -2.86 0.24
C LEU A 15 -9.71 -3.08 1.27
N ARG A 16 -10.39 -2.02 1.71
CA ARG A 16 -11.56 -2.11 2.58
C ARG A 16 -12.67 -2.96 1.96
N SER A 17 -12.93 -2.75 0.67
CA SER A 17 -13.98 -3.49 -0.05
C SER A 17 -13.67 -5.00 -0.10
N ILE A 18 -12.39 -5.35 -0.26
CA ILE A 18 -11.92 -6.74 -0.16
C ILE A 18 -12.13 -7.28 1.25
N LEU A 19 -11.76 -6.52 2.30
CA LEU A 19 -11.88 -6.95 3.69
C LEU A 19 -13.33 -7.24 4.08
N VAL A 20 -14.28 -6.41 3.64
CA VAL A 20 -15.71 -6.65 3.85
C VAL A 20 -16.14 -7.99 3.23
N ALA A 21 -15.76 -8.24 1.97
CA ALA A 21 -16.10 -9.48 1.29
C ALA A 21 -15.48 -10.72 1.96
N VAL A 22 -14.27 -10.58 2.52
CA VAL A 22 -13.61 -11.65 3.29
C VAL A 22 -14.36 -11.93 4.60
N GLY A 23 -14.76 -10.88 5.32
CA GLY A 23 -15.53 -11.02 6.56
C GLY A 23 -16.83 -11.80 6.36
N GLU A 24 -17.54 -11.53 5.27
CA GLU A 24 -18.76 -12.25 4.89
C GLU A 24 -18.50 -13.71 4.52
N ALA A 25 -17.37 -14.01 3.88
CA ALA A 25 -17.04 -15.35 3.40
C ALA A 25 -16.46 -16.29 4.47
N GLU A 26 -15.69 -15.77 5.42
CA GLU A 26 -14.86 -16.60 6.31
C GLU A 26 -15.48 -16.99 7.67
N GLN A 27 -16.73 -16.64 7.94
CA GLN A 27 -17.39 -16.90 9.24
C GLN A 27 -16.52 -16.45 10.43
N VAL A 28 -15.77 -15.36 10.26
CA VAL A 28 -14.95 -14.76 11.30
C VAL A 28 -15.87 -14.28 12.43
N PRO A 29 -15.47 -14.36 13.72
CA PRO A 29 -16.25 -13.77 14.79
C PRO A 29 -16.60 -12.32 14.48
N GLU A 30 -17.90 -12.06 14.31
CA GLU A 30 -18.43 -10.80 13.74
C GLU A 30 -17.91 -9.58 14.49
N GLU A 31 -17.88 -9.64 15.83
CA GLU A 31 -17.39 -8.58 16.70
C GLU A 31 -15.91 -8.22 16.43
N SER A 32 -15.04 -9.23 16.23
CA SER A 32 -13.61 -8.99 16.01
C SER A 32 -13.34 -8.43 14.61
N HIS A 33 -14.11 -8.83 13.60
CA HIS A 33 -13.97 -8.29 12.24
C HIS A 33 -14.58 -6.90 12.12
N ALA A 34 -15.74 -6.65 12.74
CA ALA A 34 -16.37 -5.34 12.78
C ALA A 34 -15.45 -4.29 13.41
N LEU A 35 -14.86 -4.58 14.59
CA LEU A 35 -13.90 -3.70 15.23
C LEU A 35 -12.67 -3.41 14.35
N PHE A 36 -12.22 -4.42 13.58
CA PHE A 36 -11.11 -4.24 12.64
C PHE A 36 -11.47 -3.26 11.52
N LEU A 37 -12.66 -3.41 10.93
CA LEU A 37 -13.16 -2.51 9.90
C LEU A 37 -13.37 -1.08 10.43
N GLU A 38 -13.85 -0.92 11.67
CA GLU A 38 -13.99 0.40 12.31
C GLU A 38 -12.64 1.11 12.44
N ARG A 39 -11.60 0.40 12.93
CA ARG A 39 -10.23 0.94 12.99
C ARG A 39 -9.67 1.29 11.60
N PHE A 40 -10.00 0.49 10.59
CA PHE A 40 -9.60 0.76 9.22
C PHE A 40 -10.29 2.01 8.65
N ASP A 41 -11.56 2.23 8.99
CA ASP A 41 -12.29 3.45 8.61
C ASP A 41 -11.76 4.68 9.36
N GLU A 42 -11.34 4.53 10.62
CA GLU A 42 -10.63 5.58 11.36
C GLU A 42 -9.32 5.98 10.66
N LEU A 43 -8.49 5.01 10.24
CA LEU A 43 -7.28 5.29 9.48
C LEU A 43 -7.58 6.13 8.23
N ARG A 44 -8.60 5.76 7.46
CA ARG A 44 -8.98 6.47 6.23
C ARG A 44 -9.42 7.90 6.50
N ALA A 45 -10.14 8.14 7.60
CA ALA A 45 -10.59 9.47 7.99
C ALA A 45 -9.43 10.33 8.53
N SER A 46 -8.51 9.72 9.28
CA SER A 46 -7.38 10.39 9.94
C SER A 46 -6.22 10.69 8.99
N LEU A 47 -5.97 9.84 7.98
CA LEU A 47 -4.82 9.99 7.06
C LEU A 47 -4.68 11.38 6.41
N PRO A 48 -5.75 12.03 5.90
CA PRO A 48 -5.63 13.38 5.35
C PRO A 48 -5.51 14.49 6.41
N ILE A 49 -5.82 14.21 7.68
CA ILE A 49 -5.85 15.19 8.78
C ILE A 49 -4.54 15.16 9.56
N ASP A 50 -4.11 13.97 9.98
CA ASP A 50 -2.86 13.72 10.68
C ASP A 50 -2.11 12.54 10.02
N PRO A 51 -1.30 12.83 8.98
CA PRO A 51 -0.55 11.79 8.28
C PRO A 51 0.48 11.07 9.17
N ILE A 52 1.02 11.76 10.19
CA ILE A 52 2.10 11.20 11.02
C ILE A 52 1.53 10.14 11.96
N GLU A 53 0.43 10.44 12.66
CA GLU A 53 -0.23 9.47 13.54
C GLU A 53 -0.81 8.32 12.72
N SER A 54 -1.43 8.65 11.59
CA SER A 54 -2.01 7.67 10.66
C SER A 54 -0.98 6.72 10.07
N GLN A 55 0.29 7.14 9.97
CA GLN A 55 1.38 6.27 9.51
C GLN A 55 1.51 5.02 10.39
N TYR A 56 1.56 5.21 11.71
CA TYR A 56 1.70 4.10 12.66
C TYR A 56 0.47 3.19 12.67
N LEU A 57 -0.73 3.79 12.65
CA LEU A 57 -1.98 3.04 12.60
C LEU A 57 -2.07 2.21 11.30
N GLY A 58 -1.67 2.78 10.16
CA GLY A 58 -1.68 2.07 8.88
C GLY A 58 -0.68 0.93 8.84
N GLN A 59 0.53 1.11 9.40
CA GLN A 59 1.50 0.02 9.52
C GLN A 59 0.93 -1.14 10.35
N ASP A 60 0.37 -0.85 11.52
CA ASP A 60 -0.24 -1.86 12.41
C ASP A 60 -1.36 -2.62 11.70
N LEU A 61 -2.27 -1.89 11.05
CA LEU A 61 -3.41 -2.49 10.34
C LEU A 61 -2.97 -3.34 9.14
N LEU A 62 -2.02 -2.88 8.34
CA LEU A 62 -1.51 -3.65 7.21
C LEU A 62 -0.79 -4.92 7.68
N CYS A 63 0.06 -4.83 8.71
CA CYS A 63 0.70 -6.01 9.28
C CYS A 63 -0.33 -7.03 9.80
N GLN A 64 -1.39 -6.56 10.46
CA GLN A 64 -2.48 -7.42 10.90
C GLN A 64 -3.23 -8.06 9.72
N ILE A 65 -3.44 -7.36 8.61
CA ILE A 65 -4.05 -7.93 7.40
C ILE A 65 -3.20 -9.07 6.86
N MET A 66 -1.89 -8.87 6.76
CA MET A 66 -0.95 -9.89 6.26
C MET A 66 -0.95 -11.15 7.14
N GLN A 67 -1.10 -10.99 8.46
CA GLN A 67 -1.11 -12.11 9.41
C GLN A 67 -2.47 -12.79 9.53
N ARG A 68 -3.56 -12.02 9.53
CA ARG A 68 -4.91 -12.51 9.78
C ARG A 68 -5.58 -13.04 8.52
N TYR A 69 -5.28 -12.46 7.36
CA TYR A 69 -5.87 -12.82 6.08
C TYR A 69 -4.78 -13.16 5.04
N PRO A 70 -3.94 -14.18 5.28
CA PRO A 70 -2.84 -14.54 4.39
C PRO A 70 -3.30 -14.87 2.96
N GLN A 71 -4.55 -15.29 2.78
CA GLN A 71 -5.14 -15.57 1.48
C GLN A 71 -5.35 -14.33 0.63
N ILE A 72 -5.53 -13.14 1.22
CA ILE A 72 -5.63 -11.87 0.48
C ILE A 72 -4.33 -11.06 0.51
N ALA A 73 -3.26 -11.57 1.11
CA ALA A 73 -1.95 -10.91 1.17
C ALA A 73 -1.44 -10.45 -0.21
N HIS A 74 -1.70 -11.23 -1.26
CA HIS A 74 -1.33 -10.90 -2.63
C HIS A 74 -2.23 -9.83 -3.28
N LEU A 75 -3.41 -9.58 -2.71
CA LEU A 75 -4.34 -8.53 -3.13
C LEU A 75 -4.05 -7.19 -2.47
N VAL A 76 -3.23 -7.16 -1.41
CA VAL A 76 -2.80 -5.93 -0.75
C VAL A 76 -1.91 -5.13 -1.72
N PRO A 77 -2.30 -3.89 -2.09
CA PRO A 77 -1.52 -3.05 -2.98
C PRO A 77 -0.11 -2.82 -2.44
N ARG A 78 0.91 -3.10 -3.26
CA ARG A 78 2.31 -2.86 -2.89
C ARG A 78 2.62 -1.40 -2.64
N ASP A 79 1.94 -0.49 -3.33
CA ASP A 79 2.07 0.95 -3.11
C ASP A 79 1.66 1.34 -1.68
N LEU A 80 0.69 0.65 -1.05
CA LEU A 80 0.37 0.87 0.36
C LEU A 80 1.49 0.38 1.28
N LEU A 81 2.07 -0.80 1.02
CA LEU A 81 3.18 -1.32 1.83
C LEU A 81 4.40 -0.39 1.76
N TRP A 82 4.71 0.11 0.57
CA TRP A 82 5.77 1.10 0.36
C TRP A 82 5.47 2.43 1.07
N PHE A 83 4.24 2.93 0.92
CA PHE A 83 3.81 4.21 1.51
C PHE A 83 3.84 4.21 3.04
N PHE A 84 3.31 3.15 3.66
CA PHE A 84 3.33 3.02 5.11
C PHE A 84 4.74 2.67 5.63
N ALA A 85 5.56 2.00 4.82
CA ALA A 85 6.95 1.64 5.12
C ALA A 85 7.10 0.90 6.47
N GLY A 86 8.30 0.93 7.05
CA GLY A 86 8.58 0.25 8.33
C GLY A 86 8.36 -1.25 8.24
N ASP A 87 7.59 -1.80 9.17
CA ASP A 87 7.30 -3.24 9.22
C ASP A 87 6.56 -3.76 7.97
N CYS A 88 5.88 -2.88 7.22
CA CYS A 88 5.22 -3.25 5.99
C CYS A 88 6.20 -3.73 4.90
N LEU A 89 7.45 -3.22 4.91
CA LEU A 89 8.47 -3.59 3.93
C LEU A 89 8.91 -5.04 4.09
N HIS A 90 8.75 -5.65 5.27
CA HIS A 90 9.03 -7.08 5.46
C HIS A 90 8.14 -8.01 4.63
N TYR A 91 7.00 -7.49 4.15
CA TYR A 91 6.10 -8.23 3.27
C TYR A 91 6.36 -7.98 1.78
N MET A 92 7.37 -7.17 1.45
CA MET A 92 7.84 -6.96 0.08
C MET A 92 9.13 -7.78 -0.14
N PRO A 93 9.21 -8.63 -1.17
CA PRO A 93 10.48 -9.23 -1.58
C PRO A 93 11.50 -8.18 -1.99
N ASP A 94 12.78 -8.50 -1.85
CA ASP A 94 13.90 -7.62 -2.19
C ASP A 94 13.78 -7.03 -3.60
N GLU A 95 13.34 -7.83 -4.58
CA GLU A 95 13.14 -7.39 -5.96
C GLU A 95 12.07 -6.29 -6.10
N GLU A 96 11.01 -6.34 -5.28
CA GLU A 96 10.01 -5.26 -5.22
C GLU A 96 10.63 -4.04 -4.52
N ILE A 97 11.39 -4.22 -3.44
CA ILE A 97 12.06 -3.11 -2.74
C ILE A 97 13.01 -2.37 -3.71
N ASP A 98 13.84 -3.09 -4.45
CA ASP A 98 14.77 -2.51 -5.43
C ASP A 98 14.03 -1.74 -6.52
N LEU A 99 12.90 -2.28 -7.02
CA LEU A 99 12.07 -1.60 -8.02
C LEU A 99 11.50 -0.29 -7.48
N TYR A 100 10.97 -0.29 -6.25
CA TYR A 100 10.40 0.91 -5.64
C TYR A 100 11.47 1.95 -5.27
N GLN A 101 12.66 1.51 -4.85
CA GLN A 101 13.81 2.39 -4.65
C GLN A 101 14.21 3.10 -5.95
N ALA A 102 14.37 2.35 -7.05
CA ALA A 102 14.68 2.92 -8.36
C ALA A 102 13.58 3.88 -8.85
N LEU A 103 12.32 3.59 -8.53
CA LEU A 103 11.19 4.45 -8.88
C LEU A 103 11.22 5.79 -8.14
N GLU A 104 11.55 5.78 -6.85
CA GLU A 104 11.77 7.00 -6.06
C GLU A 104 12.96 7.81 -6.57
N GLU A 105 14.07 7.15 -6.93
CA GLU A 105 15.25 7.80 -7.51
C GLU A 105 14.89 8.54 -8.80
N ARG A 106 14.20 7.87 -9.73
CA ARG A 106 13.73 8.52 -10.97
C ARG A 106 12.75 9.67 -10.70
N ARG A 107 11.87 9.52 -9.70
CA ARG A 107 10.96 10.61 -9.30
C ARG A 107 11.76 11.83 -8.84
N PHE A 108 12.78 11.61 -8.02
CA PHE A 108 13.62 12.68 -7.50
C PHE A 108 14.48 13.33 -8.60
N GLU A 109 15.00 12.55 -9.55
CA GLU A 109 15.70 13.08 -10.73
C GLU A 109 14.77 13.93 -11.60
N ALA A 110 13.56 13.45 -11.90
CA ALA A 110 12.57 14.19 -12.67
C ALA A 110 12.17 15.49 -11.94
N GLU A 111 11.96 15.45 -10.62
CA GLU A 111 11.66 16.64 -9.81
C GLU A 111 12.80 17.67 -9.85
N GLN A 112 14.06 17.23 -9.78
CA GLN A 112 15.22 18.12 -9.90
C GLN A 112 15.37 18.74 -11.30
N ASN A 113 14.96 18.01 -12.33
CA ASN A 113 15.03 18.44 -13.73
C ASN A 113 13.77 19.18 -14.21
N ASP A 114 12.78 19.37 -13.33
CA ASP A 114 11.45 19.95 -13.64
C ASP A 114 10.70 19.18 -14.75
N GLU A 115 10.90 17.86 -14.81
CA GLU A 115 10.27 16.95 -15.77
C GLU A 115 8.99 16.33 -15.20
N PRO A 116 7.97 16.10 -16.04
CA PRO A 116 6.77 15.39 -15.60
C PRO A 116 7.11 13.94 -15.27
N PHE A 117 6.62 13.47 -14.13
CA PHE A 117 6.83 12.10 -13.66
C PHE A 117 5.49 11.39 -13.45
N ASP A 118 5.27 10.29 -14.18
CA ASP A 118 4.12 9.40 -13.98
C ASP A 118 4.57 8.11 -13.27
N TRP A 119 4.17 7.99 -12.00
CA TRP A 119 4.52 6.86 -11.14
C TRP A 119 4.13 5.51 -11.73
N ASN A 120 2.92 5.39 -12.26
CA ASN A 120 2.42 4.11 -12.77
C ASN A 120 3.11 3.72 -14.07
N GLN A 121 3.35 4.70 -14.95
CA GLN A 121 4.07 4.47 -16.19
C GLN A 121 5.51 4.04 -15.94
N GLU A 122 6.24 4.76 -15.07
CA GLU A 122 7.63 4.45 -14.75
C GLU A 122 7.78 3.10 -14.04
N LYS A 123 6.84 2.78 -13.15
CA LYS A 123 6.77 1.46 -12.49
C LYS A 123 6.61 0.33 -13.50
N GLN A 124 5.75 0.50 -14.51
CA GLN A 124 5.59 -0.51 -15.57
C GLN A 124 6.85 -0.65 -16.41
N LEU A 125 7.50 0.46 -16.78
CA LEU A 125 8.76 0.44 -17.53
C LEU A 125 9.88 -0.27 -16.77
N LEU A 126 10.02 0.00 -15.48
CA LEU A 126 10.98 -0.68 -14.60
C LEU A 126 10.68 -2.17 -14.48
N ALA A 127 9.42 -2.54 -14.25
CA ALA A 127 9.01 -3.94 -14.15
C ALA A 127 9.30 -4.74 -15.43
N LEU A 128 9.06 -4.13 -16.61
CA LEU A 128 9.39 -4.72 -17.91
C LEU A 128 10.89 -4.92 -18.08
N SER A 129 11.70 -3.91 -17.76
CA SER A 129 13.17 -3.98 -17.88
C SER A 129 13.81 -5.02 -16.95
N ALA A 130 13.23 -5.24 -15.77
CA ALA A 130 13.67 -6.26 -14.83
C ALA A 130 13.36 -7.68 -15.32
N GLN A 131 12.29 -7.86 -16.11
CA GLN A 131 11.92 -9.14 -16.69
C GLN A 131 12.79 -9.52 -17.89
N ASP A 132 13.11 -8.56 -18.78
CA ASP A 132 14.01 -8.79 -19.92
C ASP A 132 15.43 -9.17 -19.47
N SER A 133 15.88 -8.69 -18.32
CA SER A 133 17.21 -8.99 -17.77
C SER A 133 17.34 -10.41 -17.20
N LYS A 134 16.23 -11.14 -17.04
CA LYS A 134 16.20 -12.51 -16.48
C LYS A 134 16.15 -13.63 -17.56
N HIS A 135 16.26 -13.29 -18.85
CA HIS A 135 16.16 -14.23 -19.98
C HIS A 135 17.48 -14.51 -20.71
#